data_AF-A0A448WPL9-F1
#
_entry.id   AF-A0A448WPL9-F1
#
_cell.length_a   1.000
_cell.length_b   1.000
_cell.length_c   1.000
_cell.angle_alpha   90.00
_cell.angle_beta   90.00
_cell.angle_gamma   90.00
#
_symmetry.space_group_name_H-M   'P 1'
#
loop_
_entity.id
_entity.type
_entity.pdbx_description
1 polymer ?
#
loop_
_entity_poly.entity_id
_entity_poly.type
_entity_poly.pdbx_seq_one_letter_code
_entity_poly.pdbx_strand_id
1 'polypeptide(L)'
;MFLIQFKYARISGKANGRVKKGVIFSTYSSLIGESQGSAKAKYKTRLKQLVHWCGKDFDGVIIFDECHRAKNLTPSGSQKPTKTGLTVLELQNRLPNSRIVYASATGATEPRNMAYMTRLGLWGEGTPFKTFNAFIQTLERRGVGAMELVAMDMKLRGMYIARQLSFQGVHFSINCVSIEDVSLNGERFVNVYNQSADLVNHL
;
A
#
# COMPACT_ATOMS: atom_id res chain seq x y z
N MET A 1 -0.15 11.88 14.35
CA MET A 1 0.18 13.14 13.63
C MET A 1 0.33 12.84 12.14
N PHE A 2 -0.11 13.73 11.25
CA PHE A 2 0.01 13.48 9.80
C PHE A 2 1.32 14.06 9.25
N LEU A 3 2.04 13.30 8.41
CA LEU A 3 3.35 13.70 7.86
C LEU A 3 3.28 15.03 7.10
N ILE A 4 2.18 15.27 6.40
CA ILE A 4 1.95 16.47 5.59
C ILE A 4 1.92 17.76 6.43
N GLN A 5 1.56 17.67 7.70
CA GLN A 5 1.48 18.82 8.61
C GLN A 5 2.88 19.31 9.05
N PHE A 6 3.91 18.48 8.92
CA PHE A 6 5.27 18.89 9.26
C PHE A 6 5.88 19.72 8.14
N LYS A 7 6.63 20.77 8.48
CA LYS A 7 7.48 21.50 7.54
C LYS A 7 8.64 20.61 7.10
N TYR A 8 9.25 20.89 5.94
CA TYR A 8 10.46 20.21 5.41
C TYR A 8 11.72 20.54 6.25
N ALA A 9 11.67 20.20 7.53
CA ALA A 9 12.70 20.41 8.55
C ALA A 9 12.73 19.19 9.48
N ARG A 10 13.68 19.12 10.41
CA ARG A 10 13.77 17.98 11.35
C ARG A 10 12.45 17.86 12.12
N ILE A 11 11.81 16.69 12.11
CA ILE A 11 10.54 16.45 12.85
C ILE A 11 10.74 16.71 14.34
N SER A 12 11.88 16.27 14.89
CA SER A 12 12.27 16.56 16.28
C SER A 12 12.81 17.97 16.50
N GLY A 13 12.72 18.88 15.52
CA GLY A 13 13.21 20.25 15.58
C GLY A 13 12.16 21.24 16.09
N LYS A 14 12.59 22.47 16.45
CA LYS A 14 11.69 23.53 16.95
C LYS A 14 10.56 23.85 15.96
N ALA A 15 10.86 23.91 14.67
CA ALA A 15 9.90 24.24 13.61
C ALA A 15 8.73 23.24 13.46
N ASN A 16 8.89 22.04 14.02
CA ASN A 16 7.92 20.93 13.95
C ASN A 16 7.48 20.49 15.36
N GLY A 17 7.57 21.38 16.36
CA GLY A 17 7.07 21.10 17.72
C GLY A 17 7.93 20.15 18.56
N ARG A 18 9.19 19.89 18.18
CA ARG A 18 10.14 19.01 18.90
C ARG A 18 9.61 17.59 19.14
N VAL A 19 8.85 17.05 18.18
CA VAL A 19 8.28 15.70 18.28
C VAL A 19 9.40 14.65 18.26
N LYS A 20 9.65 14.01 19.40
CA LYS A 20 10.68 12.96 19.55
C LYS A 20 10.11 11.53 19.50
N LYS A 21 8.86 11.35 19.93
CA LYS A 21 8.16 10.05 20.00
C LYS A 21 6.71 10.26 19.59
N GLY A 22 6.08 9.23 19.02
CA GLY A 22 4.66 9.26 18.66
C GLY A 22 4.36 8.37 17.46
N VAL A 23 3.18 8.59 16.87
CA VAL A 23 2.72 7.87 15.68
C VAL A 23 2.57 8.87 14.53
N ILE A 24 3.17 8.55 13.39
CA ILE A 24 3.06 9.32 12.15
C ILE A 24 2.21 8.56 11.15
N PHE A 25 1.17 9.24 10.66
CA PHE A 25 0.35 8.79 9.54
C PHE A 25 0.83 9.48 8.27
N SER A 26 1.06 8.71 7.21
CA SER A 26 1.45 9.25 5.91
C SER A 26 0.69 8.54 4.80
N THR A 27 0.19 9.30 3.83
CA THR A 27 -0.26 8.73 2.58
C THR A 27 0.95 8.35 1.70
N TYR A 28 0.76 7.42 0.77
CA TYR A 28 1.78 7.08 -0.23
C TYR A 28 2.21 8.30 -1.06
N SER A 29 1.27 9.17 -1.42
CA SER A 29 1.54 10.42 -2.14
C SER A 29 2.39 11.40 -1.34
N SER A 30 2.15 11.51 -0.03
CA SER A 30 2.96 12.35 0.85
C SER A 30 4.37 11.80 1.02
N LEU A 31 4.52 10.47 1.04
CA LEU A 31 5.81 9.81 1.26
C LEU A 31 6.78 10.03 0.09
N ILE A 32 6.27 10.01 -1.14
CA ILE A 32 7.04 10.31 -2.38
C ILE A 32 7.27 11.82 -2.59
N GLY A 33 6.75 12.65 -1.68
CA GLY A 33 6.84 14.10 -1.76
C GLY A 33 8.28 14.60 -1.66
N GLU A 34 8.62 15.54 -2.54
CA GLU A 34 9.91 16.22 -2.60
C GLU A 34 9.71 17.70 -2.34
N SER A 35 10.71 18.34 -1.74
CA SER A 35 10.68 19.79 -1.53
C SER A 35 11.01 20.49 -2.84
N GLN A 36 10.12 21.38 -3.31
CA GLN A 36 10.37 22.30 -4.43
C GLN A 36 11.21 23.53 -4.00
N GLY A 37 11.64 23.60 -2.74
CA GLY A 37 12.31 24.76 -2.15
C GLY A 37 13.85 24.68 -2.15
N SER A 38 14.48 25.86 -2.20
CA SER A 38 15.91 26.19 -2.27
C SER A 38 16.94 25.15 -1.77
N ALA A 39 18.14 25.20 -2.36
CA ALA A 39 19.33 24.39 -2.04
C ALA A 39 19.73 24.31 -0.54
N LYS A 40 19.09 25.07 0.35
CA LYS A 40 19.27 25.08 1.82
C LYS A 40 18.33 24.14 2.59
N ALA A 41 17.38 23.46 1.96
CA ALA A 41 16.51 22.49 2.66
C ALA A 41 17.31 21.25 3.10
N LYS A 42 17.48 21.05 4.41
CA LYS A 42 18.25 19.92 4.99
C LYS A 42 17.70 18.54 4.57
N TYR A 43 16.41 18.44 4.28
CA TYR A 43 15.76 17.21 3.81
C TYR A 43 15.09 17.46 2.46
N LYS A 44 15.65 16.89 1.40
CA LYS A 44 15.13 17.00 0.03
C LYS A 44 13.84 16.18 -0.21
N THR A 45 13.65 15.10 0.55
CA THR A 45 12.48 14.19 0.41
C THR A 45 11.82 13.93 1.77
N ARG A 46 10.51 13.66 1.74
CA ARG A 46 9.75 13.25 2.93
C ARG A 46 10.23 11.92 3.50
N LEU A 47 10.62 10.97 2.65
CA LEU A 47 11.25 9.73 3.08
C LEU A 47 12.48 9.98 3.97
N LYS A 48 13.43 10.82 3.53
CA LYS A 48 14.66 11.11 4.28
C LYS A 48 14.35 11.77 5.63
N GLN A 49 13.35 12.66 5.64
CA GLN A 49 12.88 13.30 6.87
C GLN A 49 12.32 12.27 7.87
N LEU A 50 11.53 11.31 7.39
CA LEU A 50 10.94 10.25 8.20
C LEU A 50 12.01 9.28 8.73
N VAL A 51 12.89 8.78 7.88
CA VAL A 51 14.00 7.88 8.26
C VAL A 51 14.90 8.55 9.31
N HIS A 52 15.18 9.85 9.15
CA HIS A 52 15.95 10.60 10.16
C HIS A 52 15.24 10.67 11.51
N TRP A 53 13.91 10.77 11.52
CA TRP A 53 13.13 10.82 12.76
C TRP A 53 13.07 9.46 13.45
N CYS A 54 12.89 8.38 12.69
CA CYS A 54 12.98 7.01 13.20
C CYS A 54 14.36 6.73 13.80
N GLY A 55 15.43 7.19 13.14
CA GLY A 55 16.81 6.85 13.52
C GLY A 55 17.25 5.49 12.97
N LYS A 56 18.55 5.19 13.08
CA LYS A 56 19.13 3.94 12.54
C LYS A 56 18.67 2.70 13.32
N ASP A 57 18.49 2.84 14.62
CA ASP A 57 18.17 1.75 15.54
C ASP A 57 16.66 1.60 15.77
N PHE A 58 15.84 2.13 14.85
CA PHE A 58 14.39 2.07 14.97
C PHE A 58 13.88 0.63 14.89
N ASP A 59 13.32 0.15 15.99
CA ASP A 59 12.77 -1.20 16.17
C ASP A 59 11.23 -1.20 16.20
N GLY A 60 10.60 -0.05 15.91
CA GLY A 60 9.15 0.12 15.93
C GLY A 60 8.43 -0.55 14.76
N VAL A 61 7.11 -0.33 14.69
CA VAL A 61 6.24 -0.94 13.69
C VAL A 61 5.95 0.05 12.55
N ILE A 62 6.02 -0.43 11.31
CA ILE A 62 5.58 0.26 10.11
C ILE A 62 4.44 -0.55 9.49
N ILE A 63 3.29 0.09 9.32
CA ILE A 63 2.10 -0.54 8.73
C ILE A 63 1.89 0.05 7.34
N PHE A 64 1.95 -0.80 6.33
CA PHE A 64 1.54 -0.46 4.97
C PHE A 64 0.08 -0.88 4.80
N ASP A 65 -0.81 0.10 4.89
CA ASP A 65 -2.24 -0.07 4.66
C ASP A 65 -2.58 0.05 3.17
N GLU A 66 -3.54 -0.75 2.70
CA GLU A 66 -3.83 -0.97 1.28
C GLU A 66 -2.56 -1.12 0.42
N CYS A 67 -1.65 -1.99 0.88
CA CYS A 67 -0.30 -2.09 0.31
C CYS A 67 -0.27 -2.55 -1.15
N HIS A 68 -1.39 -3.03 -1.70
CA HIS A 68 -1.56 -3.30 -3.12
C HIS A 68 -1.26 -2.07 -4.00
N ARG A 69 -1.29 -0.84 -3.46
CA ARG A 69 -0.86 0.38 -4.17
C ARG A 69 0.64 0.41 -4.52
N ALA A 70 1.46 -0.43 -3.87
CA ALA A 70 2.89 -0.56 -4.15
C ALA A 70 3.22 -1.73 -5.10
N LYS A 71 2.21 -2.43 -5.65
CA LYS A 71 2.37 -3.64 -6.47
C LYS A 71 3.24 -3.45 -7.72
N ASN A 72 3.23 -2.27 -8.31
CA ASN A 72 3.99 -1.92 -9.51
C ASN A 72 5.48 -1.64 -9.22
N LEU A 73 6.11 -2.40 -8.32
CA LEU A 73 7.55 -2.39 -8.10
C LEU A 73 8.27 -3.20 -9.18
N THR A 74 7.67 -4.31 -9.59
CA THR A 74 8.10 -5.13 -10.74
C THR A 74 6.94 -5.20 -11.72
N PRO A 75 6.74 -4.17 -12.56
CA PRO A 75 5.64 -4.20 -13.51
C PRO A 75 5.85 -5.31 -14.55
N SER A 76 4.75 -5.85 -15.07
CA SER A 76 4.78 -6.81 -16.17
C SER A 76 5.23 -6.10 -17.46
N GLY A 77 6.31 -6.57 -18.10
CA GLY A 77 6.85 -6.01 -19.35
C GLY A 77 7.91 -4.91 -19.14
N SER A 78 8.01 -3.97 -20.07
CA SER A 78 9.07 -2.95 -20.14
C SER A 78 8.80 -1.67 -19.33
N GLN A 79 7.80 -1.67 -18.45
CA GLN A 79 7.44 -0.48 -17.68
C GLN A 79 8.44 -0.23 -16.53
N LYS A 80 8.63 1.04 -16.16
CA LYS A 80 9.50 1.41 -15.05
C LYS A 80 8.78 1.20 -13.71
N PRO A 81 9.49 0.78 -12.64
CA PRO A 81 8.94 0.71 -11.30
C PRO A 81 8.31 2.03 -10.86
N THR A 82 7.16 1.97 -10.20
CA THR A 82 6.52 3.18 -9.66
C THR A 82 7.36 3.81 -8.56
N LYS A 83 7.37 5.15 -8.52
CA LYS A 83 8.04 5.92 -7.45
C LYS A 83 7.56 5.49 -6.06
N THR A 84 6.28 5.14 -5.92
CA THR A 84 5.69 4.58 -4.70
C THR A 84 6.32 3.25 -4.31
N GLY A 85 6.40 2.28 -5.22
CA GLY A 85 7.02 0.98 -4.96
C GLY A 85 8.49 1.12 -4.54
N LEU A 86 9.26 1.92 -5.28
CA LEU A 86 10.67 2.19 -4.96
C LEU A 86 10.85 2.83 -3.58
N THR A 87 9.99 3.78 -3.23
CA THR A 87 10.05 4.48 -1.93
C THR A 87 9.69 3.55 -0.78
N VAL A 88 8.71 2.65 -0.97
CA VAL A 88 8.34 1.61 0.00
C VAL A 88 9.49 0.62 0.20
N LEU A 89 10.14 0.18 -0.88
CA LEU A 89 11.33 -0.68 -0.78
C LEU A 89 12.50 0.04 -0.09
N GLU A 90 12.76 1.29 -0.47
CA GLU A 90 13.84 2.08 0.15
C GLU A 90 13.59 2.29 1.65
N LEU A 91 12.35 2.57 2.06
CA LEU A 91 11.98 2.70 3.48
C LEU A 91 12.32 1.44 4.27
N GLN A 92 11.97 0.26 3.75
CA GLN A 92 12.25 -1.02 4.39
C GLN A 92 13.77 -1.28 4.50
N ASN A 93 14.53 -0.96 3.45
CA ASN A 93 15.99 -1.13 3.44
C ASN A 93 16.71 -0.15 4.38
N ARG A 94 16.19 1.05 4.55
CA ARG A 94 16.75 2.09 5.45
C ARG A 94 16.50 1.81 6.92
N LEU A 95 15.46 1.04 7.25
CA LEU A 95 15.04 0.71 8.61
C LEU A 95 14.99 -0.81 8.83
N PRO A 96 16.16 -1.49 8.82
CA PRO A 96 16.22 -2.96 8.84
C PRO A 96 15.70 -3.60 10.13
N ASN A 97 15.73 -2.88 11.26
CA ASN A 97 15.25 -3.38 12.55
C ASN A 97 13.74 -3.17 12.75
N SER A 98 13.08 -2.45 11.83
CA SER A 98 11.65 -2.19 11.92
C SER A 98 10.83 -3.45 11.63
N ARG A 99 9.70 -3.56 12.34
CA ARG A 99 8.68 -4.59 12.09
C ARG A 99 7.73 -4.08 11.03
N ILE A 100 7.55 -4.84 9.94
CA ILE A 100 6.67 -4.44 8.84
C ILE A 100 5.38 -5.26 8.90
N VAL A 101 4.25 -4.56 8.80
CA VAL A 101 2.93 -5.17 8.61
C VAL A 101 2.40 -4.73 7.25
N TYR A 102 2.02 -5.71 6.43
CA TYR A 102 1.35 -5.48 5.15
C TYR A 102 -0.15 -5.76 5.32
N ALA A 103 -0.98 -4.73 5.22
CA ALA A 103 -2.43 -4.85 5.25
C ALA A 103 -2.98 -4.58 3.85
N SER A 104 -3.73 -5.54 3.31
CA SER A 104 -4.36 -5.41 1.99
C SER A 104 -5.48 -6.43 1.83
N ALA A 105 -6.58 -6.02 1.22
CA ALA A 105 -7.68 -6.92 0.85
C ALA A 105 -7.32 -7.83 -0.36
N THR A 106 -6.36 -7.41 -1.19
CA THR A 106 -6.04 -8.04 -2.49
C THR A 106 -4.54 -8.31 -2.67
N GLY A 107 -3.78 -8.33 -1.58
CA GLY A 107 -2.30 -8.32 -1.63
C GLY A 107 -1.67 -9.51 -2.36
N ALA A 108 -2.36 -10.65 -2.42
CA ALA A 108 -1.84 -11.92 -2.93
C ALA A 108 -2.63 -12.49 -4.12
N THR A 109 -3.35 -11.66 -4.89
CA THR A 109 -4.11 -12.14 -6.06
C THR A 109 -3.21 -12.66 -7.18
N GLU A 110 -2.04 -12.05 -7.37
CA GLU A 110 -1.01 -12.54 -8.30
C GLU A 110 0.35 -12.56 -7.58
N PRO A 111 1.18 -13.61 -7.77
CA PRO A 111 2.49 -13.70 -7.14
C PRO A 111 3.38 -12.48 -7.38
N ARG A 112 3.31 -11.90 -8.59
CA ARG A 112 4.08 -10.71 -8.99
C ARG A 112 3.80 -9.50 -8.11
N ASN A 113 2.58 -9.39 -7.60
CA ASN A 113 2.17 -8.28 -6.73
C ASN A 113 2.80 -8.37 -5.33
N MET A 114 3.52 -9.44 -5.00
CA MET A 114 4.21 -9.59 -3.71
C MET A 114 5.60 -8.93 -3.69
N ALA A 115 6.11 -8.40 -4.80
CA ALA A 115 7.49 -7.92 -4.92
C ALA A 115 7.94 -6.93 -3.82
N TYR A 116 7.03 -6.08 -3.34
CA TYR A 116 7.33 -5.11 -2.28
C TYR A 116 7.32 -5.71 -0.87
N MET A 117 6.84 -6.95 -0.71
CA MET A 117 6.73 -7.68 0.55
C MET A 117 8.03 -8.42 0.90
N THR A 118 9.17 -7.77 0.72
CA THR A 118 10.50 -8.38 0.89
C THR A 118 10.78 -8.86 2.31
N ARG A 119 10.04 -8.37 3.31
CA ARG A 119 10.23 -8.70 4.72
C ARG A 119 9.50 -9.95 5.17
N LEU A 120 8.72 -10.60 4.29
CA LEU A 120 8.10 -11.89 4.57
C LEU A 120 9.10 -13.06 4.60
N GLY A 121 10.32 -12.87 4.07
CA GLY A 121 11.34 -13.92 4.07
C GLY A 121 11.02 -15.09 3.13
N LEU A 122 10.24 -14.84 2.07
CA LEU A 122 9.91 -15.85 1.05
C LEU A 122 11.04 -16.04 0.02
N TRP A 123 11.90 -15.03 -0.13
CA TRP A 123 13.09 -15.05 -0.97
C TRP A 123 14.21 -14.24 -0.30
N GLY A 124 15.43 -14.42 -0.78
CA GLY A 124 16.63 -13.77 -0.26
C GLY A 124 17.52 -14.75 0.50
N GLU A 125 18.48 -14.19 1.24
CA GLU A 125 19.44 -14.97 2.02
C GLU A 125 18.75 -15.85 3.07
N GLY A 126 19.20 -17.10 3.22
CA GLY A 126 18.60 -18.06 4.13
C GLY A 126 17.30 -18.72 3.65
N THR A 127 16.84 -18.40 2.42
CA THR A 127 15.63 -19.01 1.83
C THR A 127 15.98 -19.91 0.64
N PRO A 128 15.08 -20.85 0.23
CA PRO A 128 15.27 -21.66 -0.97
C PRO A 128 15.37 -20.84 -2.27
N PHE A 129 14.86 -19.60 -2.27
CA PHE A 129 14.80 -18.73 -3.44
C PHE A 129 15.75 -17.55 -3.29
N LYS A 130 16.89 -17.58 -3.98
CA LYS A 130 17.90 -16.50 -3.90
C LYS A 130 17.37 -15.13 -4.33
N THR A 131 16.43 -15.08 -5.28
CA THR A 131 15.88 -13.84 -5.84
C THR A 131 14.36 -13.93 -6.00
N PHE A 132 13.71 -12.76 -6.04
CA PHE A 132 12.26 -12.69 -6.32
C PHE A 132 11.89 -13.33 -7.66
N ASN A 133 12.72 -13.17 -8.69
CA ASN A 133 12.46 -13.78 -10.00
C ASN A 133 12.48 -15.31 -9.94
N ALA A 134 13.40 -15.91 -9.17
CA ALA A 134 13.44 -17.36 -8.99
C ALA A 134 12.19 -17.89 -8.25
N PHE A 135 11.71 -17.13 -7.26
CA PHE A 135 10.47 -17.42 -6.55
C PHE A 135 9.27 -17.39 -7.50
N ILE A 136 9.12 -16.31 -8.27
CA ILE A 136 8.00 -16.14 -9.23
C ILE A 136 8.01 -17.21 -10.30
N GLN A 137 9.15 -17.48 -10.94
CA GLN A 137 9.23 -18.53 -11.97
C GLN A 137 8.80 -19.91 -11.44
N THR A 138 9.12 -20.21 -10.19
CA THR A 138 8.72 -21.48 -9.56
C THR A 138 7.22 -21.53 -9.27
N LEU A 139 6.65 -20.43 -8.78
CA LEU A 139 5.22 -20.31 -8.53
C LEU A 139 4.41 -20.37 -9.83
N GLU A 140 4.80 -19.63 -10.85
CA GLU A 140 4.11 -19.59 -12.14
C GLU A 140 4.11 -20.97 -12.83
N ARG A 141 5.24 -21.70 -12.77
CA ARG A 141 5.34 -23.05 -13.35
C ARG A 141 4.42 -24.07 -12.66
N ARG A 142 4.22 -23.92 -11.35
CA ARG A 142 3.42 -24.87 -10.55
C ARG A 142 1.97 -24.41 -10.35
N GLY A 143 1.62 -23.21 -10.83
CA GLY A 143 0.27 -22.68 -10.83
C GLY A 143 -0.30 -22.47 -9.41
N VAL A 144 -1.62 -22.54 -9.32
CA VAL A 144 -2.40 -22.18 -8.12
C VAL A 144 -2.04 -23.05 -6.91
N GLY A 145 -1.75 -24.35 -7.11
CA GLY A 145 -1.40 -25.25 -6.01
C GLY A 145 -0.11 -24.87 -5.28
N ALA A 146 0.88 -24.29 -5.98
CA ALA A 146 2.08 -23.78 -5.30
C ALA A 146 1.81 -22.49 -4.51
N MET A 147 0.88 -21.65 -4.99
CA MET A 147 0.44 -20.46 -4.27
C MET A 147 -0.28 -20.84 -2.97
N GLU A 148 -1.10 -21.90 -3.01
CA GLU A 148 -1.77 -22.43 -1.81
C GLU A 148 -0.76 -22.95 -0.77
N LEU A 149 0.29 -23.66 -1.20
CA LEU A 149 1.35 -24.12 -0.30
C LEU A 149 2.10 -22.95 0.34
N VAL A 150 2.41 -21.90 -0.42
CA VAL A 150 3.02 -20.69 0.14
C VAL A 150 2.08 -20.01 1.13
N ALA A 151 0.80 -19.86 0.80
CA ALA A 151 -0.19 -19.29 1.71
C ALA A 151 -0.34 -20.13 2.99
N MET A 152 -0.30 -21.46 2.88
CA MET A 152 -0.35 -22.38 4.01
C MET A 152 0.89 -22.25 4.91
N ASP A 153 2.10 -22.25 4.34
CA ASP A 153 3.34 -22.03 5.07
C ASP A 153 3.36 -20.67 5.78
N MET A 154 2.91 -19.61 5.10
CA MET A 154 2.78 -18.27 5.69
C MET A 154 1.78 -18.24 6.85
N LYS A 155 0.65 -18.95 6.76
CA LYS A 155 -0.31 -19.08 7.87
C LYS A 155 0.27 -19.87 9.04
N LEU A 156 0.92 -21.00 8.76
CA LEU A 156 1.53 -21.86 9.79
C LEU A 156 2.61 -21.13 10.58
N ARG A 157 3.41 -20.29 9.91
CA ARG A 157 4.44 -19.45 10.56
C ARG A 157 3.88 -18.21 11.25
N GLY A 158 2.56 -17.98 11.20
CA GLY A 158 1.92 -16.78 11.75
C GLY A 158 2.24 -15.48 10.99
N MET A 159 2.82 -15.57 9.79
CA MET A 159 3.19 -14.42 8.96
C MET A 159 2.00 -13.88 8.16
N TYR A 160 0.98 -14.72 7.95
CA TYR A 160 -0.20 -14.38 7.18
C TYR A 160 -1.48 -14.70 7.94
N ILE A 161 -2.32 -13.69 8.08
CA ILE A 161 -3.67 -13.82 8.62
C ILE A 161 -4.66 -13.35 7.56
N ALA A 162 -5.54 -14.24 7.16
CA ALA A 162 -6.69 -13.94 6.34
C ALA A 162 -7.92 -14.45 7.07
N ARG A 163 -8.69 -13.54 7.64
CA ARG A 163 -10.00 -13.85 8.21
C ARG A 163 -11.03 -13.52 7.15
N GLN A 164 -11.84 -14.50 6.77
CA GLN A 164 -13.09 -14.19 6.12
C GLN A 164 -14.01 -13.56 7.16
N LEU A 165 -14.70 -12.49 6.79
CA LEU A 165 -15.85 -12.04 7.54
C LEU A 165 -16.92 -13.13 7.40
N SER A 166 -17.42 -13.62 8.53
CA SER A 166 -18.55 -14.54 8.52
C SER A 166 -19.78 -13.77 8.05
N PHE A 167 -20.50 -14.31 7.07
CA PHE A 167 -21.84 -13.82 6.70
C PHE A 167 -22.94 -14.36 7.62
N GLN A 168 -22.57 -15.02 8.73
CA GLN A 168 -23.54 -15.49 9.71
C GLN A 168 -24.35 -14.31 10.27
N GLY A 169 -25.67 -14.34 10.08
CA GLY A 169 -26.58 -13.26 10.48
C GLY A 169 -26.71 -12.12 9.46
N VAL A 170 -26.04 -12.18 8.32
CA VAL A 170 -26.26 -11.23 7.21
C VAL A 170 -27.36 -11.76 6.30
N HIS A 171 -28.38 -10.94 6.05
CA HIS A 171 -29.41 -11.22 5.05
C HIS A 171 -29.26 -10.25 3.89
N PHE A 172 -29.11 -10.81 2.69
CA PHE A 172 -29.09 -10.06 1.44
C PHE A 172 -30.47 -10.18 0.81
N SER A 173 -31.09 -9.05 0.49
CA SER A 173 -32.27 -9.00 -0.37
C SER A 173 -31.94 -8.19 -1.61
N ILE A 174 -32.31 -8.73 -2.76
CA ILE A 174 -32.27 -8.00 -4.03
C ILE A 174 -33.68 -7.44 -4.21
N ASN A 175 -33.82 -6.12 -4.06
CA ASN A 175 -35.07 -5.44 -4.35
C ASN A 175 -34.97 -4.85 -5.75
N CYS A 176 -35.81 -5.34 -6.66
CA CYS A 176 -36.00 -4.71 -7.95
C CYS A 176 -36.77 -3.41 -7.73
N VAL A 177 -36.14 -2.28 -8.01
CA VAL A 177 -36.80 -0.97 -7.98
C VAL A 177 -36.94 -0.51 -9.42
N SER A 178 -38.17 -0.15 -9.82
CA SER A 178 -38.39 0.50 -11.11
C SER A 178 -37.65 1.82 -11.11
N ILE A 179 -36.87 2.08 -12.16
CA ILE A 179 -36.04 3.29 -12.27
C ILE A 179 -36.86 4.59 -12.16
N GLU A 180 -38.15 4.52 -12.51
CA GLU A 180 -39.14 5.58 -12.44
C GLU A 180 -39.45 6.01 -11.00
N ASP A 181 -39.31 5.09 -10.05
CA ASP A 181 -39.60 5.30 -8.62
C ASP A 181 -38.37 5.79 -7.84
N VAL A 182 -37.19 5.78 -8.45
CA VAL A 182 -35.95 6.22 -7.82
C VAL A 182 -35.88 7.74 -7.91
N SER A 183 -35.82 8.41 -6.76
CA SER A 183 -35.55 9.85 -6.68
C SER A 183 -34.23 10.12 -5.94
N LEU A 184 -33.35 10.91 -6.53
CA LEU A 184 -32.12 11.40 -5.91
C LEU A 184 -32.32 12.87 -5.55
N ASN A 185 -32.18 13.23 -4.27
CA ASN A 185 -32.30 14.61 -3.78
C ASN A 185 -33.59 15.33 -4.22
N GLY A 186 -34.69 14.60 -4.39
CA GLY A 186 -35.99 15.14 -4.81
C GLY A 186 -36.21 15.21 -6.33
N GLU A 187 -35.22 14.80 -7.14
CA GLU A 187 -35.36 14.69 -8.59
C GLU A 187 -35.46 13.23 -9.03
N ARG A 188 -36.27 12.94 -10.05
CA ARG A 188 -36.36 11.59 -10.63
C ARG A 188 -35.01 11.19 -11.20
N PHE A 189 -34.53 10.00 -10.84
CA PHE A 189 -33.23 9.47 -11.28
C PHE A 189 -33.07 9.50 -12.80
N VAL A 190 -34.15 9.23 -13.54
CA VAL A 190 -34.19 9.31 -15.01
C VAL A 190 -33.73 10.69 -15.52
N ASN A 191 -34.10 11.78 -14.85
CA ASN A 191 -33.71 13.12 -15.27
C ASN A 191 -32.21 13.35 -15.07
N VAL A 192 -31.68 12.94 -13.91
CA VAL A 192 -30.24 13.03 -13.59
C VAL A 192 -29.41 12.17 -14.55
N TYR A 193 -29.90 10.98 -14.85
CA TYR A 193 -29.26 10.06 -15.80
C TYR A 193 -29.24 10.65 -17.22
N ASN A 194 -30.37 11.16 -17.70
CA ASN A 194 -30.47 11.76 -19.03
C ASN A 194 -29.58 13.01 -19.16
N GLN A 195 -29.58 13.90 -18.16
CA GLN A 195 -28.67 15.05 -18.13
C GLN A 195 -27.19 14.62 -18.19
N SER A 196 -26.84 13.55 -17.48
CA SER A 196 -25.48 13.00 -17.51
C SER A 196 -25.13 12.41 -18.88
N ALA A 197 -26.08 11.72 -19.54
CA ALA A 197 -25.90 11.17 -20.88
C ALA A 197 -25.76 12.27 -21.94
N ASP A 198 -26.57 13.33 -21.85
CA ASP A 198 -26.49 14.48 -22.75
C ASP A 198 -25.15 15.21 -22.61
N LEU A 199 -24.62 15.32 -21.38
CA LEU A 199 -23.30 15.89 -21.14
C LEU A 199 -22.18 15.11 -21.86
N VAL A 200 -22.32 13.79 -21.98
CA VAL A 200 -21.37 12.92 -22.68
C VAL A 200 -21.52 13.03 -24.19
N ASN A 201 -22.73 13.27 -24.71
CA ASN A 201 -22.97 13.46 -26.14
C ASN A 201 -22.53 14.84 -26.66
N HIS A 202 -22.24 15.78 -25.76
CA HIS A 202 -21.77 17.14 -26.07
C HIS A 202 -20.27 17.35 -25.79
N LEU A 203 -19.52 16.27 -25.51
CA LEU A 203 -18.05 16.22 -25.46
C LEU A 203 -17.51 15.48 -26.69
#